data_AF-A0A9D4G0N5-F1
#
_entry.id   AF-A0A9D4G0N5-F1
#
_cell.length_a   1.000
_cell.length_b   1.000
_cell.length_c   1.000
_cell.angle_alpha   90.00
_cell.angle_beta   90.00
_cell.angle_gamma   90.00
#
_symmetry.space_group_name_H-M   'P 1'
#
loop_
_entity.id
_entity.type
_entity.pdbx_description
1 polymer ?
#
loop_
_entity_poly.entity_id
_entity_poly.type
_entity_poly.pdbx_seq_one_letter_code
_entity_poly.pdbx_strand_id
1 'polypeptide(L)'
;MCVFLQAATNNKATTMTKAFMTGTQRFGVPSRVRSDNGLENTGVGAFMIAHRGSRQGSFITGRSVHNQRIERMWRDLFTSATSVFHSLLTYLEESGQLDLANPVHMWCLHHVFVPRVQRALDIFRQGWNLHRLSGERGRTRT
;
A
#
# COMPACT_ATOMS: atom_id res chain seq x y z
N MET A 1 4.53 1.71 -11.89
CA MET A 1 4.47 2.96 -11.11
C MET A 1 3.58 2.72 -9.90
N CYS A 2 4.09 3.03 -8.71
CA CYS A 2 3.37 3.10 -7.47
C CYS A 2 2.63 4.45 -7.37
N VAL A 3 1.29 4.42 -7.37
CA VAL A 3 0.44 5.62 -7.40
C VAL A 3 0.39 6.28 -6.01
N PHE A 4 0.19 5.49 -4.96
CA PHE A 4 0.13 5.94 -3.57
C PHE A 4 0.70 4.89 -2.61
N LEU A 5 1.25 5.35 -1.48
CA LEU A 5 1.56 4.59 -0.28
C LEU A 5 1.19 5.49 0.90
N GLN A 6 0.31 5.02 1.78
CA GLN A 6 -0.19 5.83 2.88
C GLN A 6 -0.18 5.02 4.18
N ALA A 7 0.48 5.55 5.19
CA ALA A 7 0.41 5.04 6.55
C ALA A 7 -0.95 5.42 7.15
N ALA A 8 -1.63 4.45 7.76
CA ALA A 8 -2.91 4.64 8.41
C ALA A 8 -2.92 3.93 9.76
N THR A 9 -3.68 4.48 10.71
CA THR A 9 -3.87 3.92 12.05
C THR A 9 -5.09 2.99 12.14
N ASN A 10 -5.73 2.70 11.01
CA ASN A 10 -6.93 1.87 10.92
C ASN A 10 -7.03 1.19 9.55
N ASN A 11 -7.79 0.09 9.49
CA ASN A 11 -8.06 -0.64 8.26
C ASN A 11 -9.45 -0.29 7.67
N LYS A 12 -9.91 0.97 7.78
CA LYS A 12 -11.25 1.35 7.29
C LYS A 12 -11.25 1.48 5.77
N ALA A 13 -12.29 0.96 5.12
CA ALA A 13 -12.51 1.10 3.68
C ALA A 13 -12.53 2.57 3.22
N THR A 14 -13.02 3.48 4.07
CA THR A 14 -13.03 4.92 3.79
C THR A 14 -11.63 5.51 3.66
N THR A 15 -10.69 5.05 4.48
CA THR A 15 -9.28 5.49 4.42
C THR A 15 -8.65 5.02 3.12
N MET A 16 -8.83 3.74 2.76
CA MET A 16 -8.32 3.18 1.50
C MET A 16 -8.92 3.87 0.27
N THR A 17 -10.23 4.11 0.29
CA THR A 17 -10.95 4.78 -0.81
C THR A 17 -10.45 6.21 -1.00
N LYS A 18 -10.22 6.97 0.09
CA LYS A 18 -9.66 8.33 0.01
C LYS A 18 -8.24 8.34 -0.57
N ALA A 19 -7.39 7.40 -0.14
CA ALA A 19 -6.04 7.26 -0.68
C ALA A 19 -6.08 6.97 -2.19
N PHE A 20 -6.96 6.03 -2.59
CA PHE A 20 -7.17 5.69 -3.99
C PHE A 20 -7.64 6.89 -4.82
N MET A 21 -8.66 7.62 -4.36
CA MET A 21 -9.20 8.80 -5.06
C MET A 21 -8.15 9.91 -5.21
N THR A 22 -7.34 10.14 -4.18
CA THR A 22 -6.22 11.10 -4.26
C THR A 22 -5.23 10.70 -5.36
N GLY A 23 -4.94 9.39 -5.45
CA GLY A 23 -4.11 8.84 -6.52
C GLY A 23 -4.72 9.05 -7.91
N THR A 24 -6.02 8.79 -8.08
CA THR A 24 -6.70 8.94 -9.38
C THR A 24 -6.84 10.40 -9.81
N GLN A 25 -6.97 11.34 -8.88
CA GLN A 25 -6.94 12.78 -9.20
C GLN A 25 -5.59 13.21 -9.80
N ARG A 26 -4.49 12.64 -9.31
CA ARG A 26 -3.14 13.01 -9.77
C ARG A 26 -2.69 12.28 -11.04
N PHE A 27 -3.08 11.02 -11.21
CA PHE A 27 -2.56 10.15 -12.28
C PHE A 27 -3.63 9.66 -13.25
N GLY A 28 -4.88 10.08 -13.06
CA GLY A 28 -6.05 9.59 -13.80
C GLY A 28 -6.63 8.31 -13.20
N VAL A 29 -7.88 8.02 -13.56
CA VAL A 29 -8.56 6.78 -13.16
C VAL A 29 -7.96 5.61 -13.95
N PRO A 30 -7.54 4.51 -13.33
CA PRO A 30 -7.04 3.35 -14.06
C PRO A 30 -8.15 2.72 -14.93
N SER A 31 -7.76 1.90 -15.91
CA SER A 31 -8.72 1.12 -16.71
C SER A 31 -9.24 -0.10 -15.94
N ARG A 32 -8.37 -0.71 -15.12
CA ARG A 32 -8.67 -1.89 -14.29
C ARG A 32 -7.94 -1.81 -12.96
N VAL A 33 -8.57 -2.28 -11.89
CA VAL A 33 -7.94 -2.47 -10.57
C VAL A 33 -8.10 -3.93 -10.17
N ARG A 34 -7.03 -4.51 -9.63
CA ARG A 34 -7.06 -5.84 -9.02
C ARG A 34 -6.85 -5.71 -7.53
N SER A 35 -7.63 -6.46 -6.75
CA SER A 35 -7.57 -6.50 -5.30
C SER A 35 -7.91 -7.90 -4.81
N ASP A 36 -7.54 -8.21 -3.58
CA ASP A 36 -7.99 -9.39 -2.85
C ASP A 36 -9.46 -9.24 -2.39
N ASN A 37 -9.99 -10.27 -1.72
CA ASN A 37 -11.36 -10.27 -1.21
C ASN A 37 -11.48 -9.55 0.15
N GLY A 38 -10.92 -8.35 0.25
CA GLY A 38 -10.94 -7.52 1.46
C GLY A 38 -12.12 -6.56 1.52
N LEU A 39 -12.71 -6.38 2.72
CA LEU A 39 -13.79 -5.39 2.94
C LEU A 39 -13.28 -3.96 2.81
N GLU A 40 -12.00 -3.72 3.07
CA GLU A 40 -11.32 -2.43 2.91
C GLU A 40 -11.31 -1.93 1.45
N ASN A 41 -11.44 -2.84 0.47
CA ASN A 41 -11.37 -2.52 -0.95
C ASN A 41 -12.74 -2.32 -1.60
N THR A 42 -13.82 -2.50 -0.84
CA THR A 42 -15.22 -2.35 -1.33
C THR A 42 -15.50 -0.97 -1.92
N GLY A 43 -15.02 0.10 -1.27
CA GLY A 43 -15.21 1.47 -1.77
C GLY A 43 -14.43 1.77 -3.06
N VAL A 44 -13.26 1.16 -3.24
CA VAL A 44 -12.51 1.22 -4.51
C VAL A 44 -13.26 0.51 -5.63
N GLY A 45 -13.84 -0.67 -5.33
CA GLY A 45 -14.67 -1.41 -6.27
C GLY A 45 -15.89 -0.59 -6.73
N ALA A 46 -16.63 -0.01 -5.77
CA ALA A 46 -17.77 0.85 -6.06
C ALA A 46 -17.38 2.06 -6.93
N PHE A 47 -16.27 2.74 -6.58
CA PHE A 47 -15.74 3.85 -7.36
C PHE A 47 -15.41 3.45 -8.80
N MET A 48 -14.73 2.31 -8.99
CA MET A 48 -14.34 1.81 -10.31
C MET A 48 -15.53 1.43 -11.17
N ILE A 49 -16.55 0.78 -10.59
CA ILE A 49 -17.80 0.46 -11.28
C ILE A 49 -18.53 1.73 -11.73
N ALA A 50 -18.59 2.75 -10.88
CA ALA A 50 -19.23 4.02 -11.21
C ALA A 50 -18.51 4.78 -12.35
N HIS A 51 -17.17 4.77 -12.37
CA HIS A 51 -16.39 5.55 -13.34
C HIS A 51 -16.05 4.82 -14.65
N ARG A 52 -15.92 3.49 -14.61
CA ARG A 52 -15.50 2.66 -15.77
C ARG A 52 -16.57 1.67 -16.22
N GLY A 53 -17.70 1.59 -15.51
CA GLY A 53 -18.81 0.70 -15.81
C GLY A 53 -18.70 -0.67 -15.13
N SER A 54 -19.83 -1.38 -15.08
CA SER A 54 -19.99 -2.70 -14.45
C SER A 54 -19.46 -3.87 -15.27
N ARG A 55 -18.84 -3.62 -16.44
CA ARG A 55 -18.20 -4.69 -17.22
C ARG A 55 -17.17 -5.36 -16.31
N GLN A 56 -17.20 -6.69 -16.24
CA GLN A 56 -16.43 -7.58 -15.33
C GLN A 56 -14.90 -7.41 -15.34
N GLY A 57 -14.36 -6.40 -16.02
CA GLY A 57 -12.93 -6.10 -16.07
C GLY A 57 -12.50 -4.83 -15.33
N SER A 58 -13.40 -3.95 -14.86
CA SER A 58 -12.99 -2.68 -14.22
C SER A 58 -12.44 -2.89 -12.80
N PHE A 59 -13.01 -3.81 -12.04
CA PHE A 59 -12.52 -4.26 -10.74
C PHE A 59 -12.48 -5.79 -10.69
N ILE A 60 -11.30 -6.34 -10.45
CA ILE A 60 -11.04 -7.78 -10.47
C ILE A 60 -10.70 -8.22 -9.05
N THR A 61 -11.55 -9.05 -8.47
CA THR A 61 -11.29 -9.72 -7.19
C THR A 61 -10.80 -11.15 -7.45
N GLY A 62 -9.82 -11.61 -6.68
CA GLY A 62 -9.32 -12.98 -6.84
C GLY A 62 -8.18 -13.34 -5.91
N ARG A 63 -7.82 -14.63 -5.89
CA ARG A 63 -6.78 -15.16 -4.98
C ARG A 63 -5.43 -14.46 -5.18
N SER A 64 -4.69 -14.29 -4.08
CA SER A 64 -3.40 -13.58 -4.01
C SER A 64 -2.30 -14.19 -4.89
N VAL A 65 -2.44 -15.44 -5.34
CA VAL A 65 -1.40 -16.18 -6.09
C VAL A 65 -0.96 -15.52 -7.41
N HIS A 66 -1.74 -14.57 -7.95
CA HIS A 66 -1.38 -13.80 -9.15
C HIS A 66 -0.87 -12.39 -8.85
N ASN A 67 -0.72 -12.02 -7.57
CA ASN A 67 -0.32 -10.68 -7.14
C ASN A 67 1.21 -10.53 -6.98
N GLN A 68 1.98 -11.38 -7.66
CA GLN A 68 3.45 -11.49 -7.52
C GLN A 68 4.19 -10.14 -7.63
N ARG A 69 3.69 -9.23 -8.47
CA ARG A 69 4.29 -7.89 -8.62
C ARG A 69 4.10 -7.02 -7.38
N ILE A 70 2.90 -7.00 -6.78
CA ILE A 70 2.70 -6.25 -5.54
C ILE A 70 3.44 -6.93 -4.40
N GLU A 71 3.46 -8.26 -4.34
CA GLU A 71 4.17 -9.01 -3.30
C GLU A 71 5.68 -8.76 -3.36
N ARG A 72 6.27 -8.66 -4.56
CA ARG A 72 7.67 -8.23 -4.73
C ARG A 72 7.88 -6.80 -4.26
N MET A 73 7.02 -5.87 -4.68
CA MET A 73 7.11 -4.47 -4.23
C MET A 73 7.02 -4.36 -2.70
N TRP A 74 6.13 -5.13 -2.07
CA TRP A 74 5.98 -5.18 -0.61
C TRP A 74 7.23 -5.70 0.08
N ARG A 75 7.89 -6.74 -0.47
CA ARG A 75 9.17 -7.22 0.05
C ARG A 75 10.28 -6.17 -0.06
N ASP A 76 10.35 -5.47 -1.19
CA ASP A 76 11.34 -4.41 -1.40
C ASP A 76 11.08 -3.22 -0.47
N LEU A 77 9.81 -2.83 -0.30
CA LEU A 77 9.39 -1.80 0.65
C LEU A 77 9.76 -2.18 2.09
N PHE A 78 9.48 -3.43 2.47
CA PHE A 78 9.78 -3.92 3.80
C PHE A 78 11.28 -3.83 4.07
N THR A 79 12.08 -4.44 3.19
CA THR A 79 13.53 -4.51 3.36
C THR A 79 14.17 -3.12 3.40
N SER A 80 13.71 -2.19 2.55
CA SER A 80 14.36 -0.90 2.36
C SER A 80 13.85 0.24 3.24
N ALA A 81 12.60 0.18 3.71
CA ALA A 81 11.96 1.34 4.35
C ALA A 81 11.27 1.02 5.69
N THR A 82 10.64 -0.15 5.84
CA THR A 82 9.81 -0.41 7.04
C THR A 82 10.40 -1.40 8.04
N SER A 83 11.41 -2.19 7.65
CA SER A 83 12.08 -3.18 8.52
C SER A 83 12.63 -2.55 9.81
N VAL A 84 13.23 -1.36 9.72
CA VAL A 84 13.76 -0.64 10.89
C VAL A 84 12.68 -0.28 11.90
N PHE A 85 11.51 0.16 11.43
CA PHE A 85 10.39 0.48 12.33
C PHE A 85 9.82 -0.79 12.94
N HIS A 86 9.70 -1.86 12.16
CA HIS A 86 9.26 -3.16 12.66
C HIS A 86 10.18 -3.64 13.78
N SER A 87 11.49 -3.73 13.55
CA SER A 87 12.46 -4.17 14.57
C SER A 87 12.43 -3.29 15.82
N LEU A 88 12.35 -1.97 15.67
CA LEU A 88 12.30 -1.06 16.81
C LEU A 88 11.02 -1.23 17.63
N LEU A 89 9.85 -1.29 16.99
CA LEU A 89 8.57 -1.42 17.68
C LEU A 89 8.46 -2.79 18.38
N THR A 90 8.91 -3.87 17.74
CA THR A 90 9.00 -5.20 18.36
C THR A 90 9.90 -5.16 19.59
N TYR A 91 11.07 -4.52 19.50
CA TYR A 91 11.95 -4.38 20.67
C TYR A 91 11.29 -3.60 21.82
N LEU A 92 10.56 -2.53 21.51
CA LEU A 92 9.84 -1.76 22.54
C LEU A 92 8.73 -2.59 23.21
N GLU A 93 8.04 -3.44 22.45
CA GLU A 93 7.02 -4.35 22.96
C GLU A 93 7.65 -5.43 23.85
N GLU A 94 8.68 -6.12 23.36
CA GLU A 94 9.38 -7.19 24.08
C GLU A 94 10.08 -6.70 25.35
N SER A 95 10.58 -5.47 25.36
CA SER A 95 11.19 -4.84 26.54
C SER A 95 10.17 -4.26 27.53
N GLY A 96 8.87 -4.36 27.24
CA GLY A 96 7.79 -3.84 28.08
C GLY A 96 7.66 -2.31 28.08
N GLN A 97 8.33 -1.61 27.15
CA GLN A 97 8.25 -0.16 27.00
C GLN A 97 7.04 0.28 26.17
N LEU A 98 6.49 -0.62 25.37
CA LEU A 98 5.28 -0.42 24.57
C LEU A 98 4.22 -1.44 24.97
N ASP A 99 3.09 -0.95 25.50
CA ASP A 99 1.91 -1.75 25.76
C ASP A 99 0.82 -1.37 24.74
N LEU A 100 0.47 -2.30 23.86
CA LEU A 100 -0.55 -2.10 22.81
C LEU A 100 -1.97 -2.02 23.38
N ALA A 101 -2.21 -2.53 24.59
CA ALA A 101 -3.48 -2.37 25.29
C ALA A 101 -3.61 -0.99 25.97
N ASN A 102 -2.49 -0.28 26.16
CA ASN A 102 -2.48 1.05 26.76
C ASN A 102 -2.77 2.13 25.71
N PRO A 103 -3.90 2.86 25.82
CA PRO A 103 -4.30 3.87 24.84
C PRO A 103 -3.33 5.06 24.76
N VAL A 104 -2.62 5.39 25.86
CA VAL A 104 -1.62 6.46 25.88
C VAL A 104 -0.39 6.04 25.07
N HIS A 105 0.07 4.80 25.26
CA HIS A 105 1.20 4.26 24.50
C HIS A 105 0.86 4.18 23.01
N MET A 106 -0.34 3.72 22.67
CA MET A 106 -0.83 3.70 21.29
C MET A 106 -0.93 5.11 20.67
N TRP A 107 -1.39 6.11 21.43
CA TRP A 107 -1.42 7.49 20.95
C TRP A 107 -0.01 8.02 20.70
N CYS A 108 0.92 7.83 21.64
CA CYS A 108 2.32 8.24 21.51
C CYS A 108 2.98 7.56 20.31
N LEU A 109 2.77 6.25 20.15
CA LEU A 109 3.25 5.48 19.01
C LEU A 109 2.75 6.06 17.69
N HIS A 110 1.44 6.30 17.58
CA HIS A 110 0.88 6.89 16.37
C HIS A 110 1.44 8.29 16.09
N HIS A 111 1.49 9.15 17.11
CA HIS A 111 1.97 10.52 16.99
C HIS A 111 3.44 10.58 16.53
N VAL A 112 4.28 9.71 17.08
CA VAL A 112 5.71 9.67 16.75
C VAL A 112 5.96 8.96 15.43
N PHE A 113 5.42 7.76 15.24
CA PHE A 113 5.87 6.89 14.16
C PHE A 113 5.08 7.05 12.87
N VAL A 114 3.80 7.42 12.88
CA VAL A 114 3.02 7.57 11.64
C VAL A 114 3.66 8.59 10.68
N PRO A 115 4.07 9.80 11.11
CA PRO A 115 4.73 10.75 10.22
C PRO A 115 6.09 10.25 9.69
N ARG A 116 6.82 9.48 10.50
CA ARG A 116 8.15 8.94 10.15
C ARG A 116 8.03 7.80 9.14
N VAL A 117 7.09 6.88 9.36
CA VAL A 117 6.75 5.82 8.42
C VAL A 117 6.27 6.43 7.12
N GLN A 118 5.35 7.41 7.16
CA GLN A 118 4.87 8.07 5.95
C GLN A 118 6.02 8.69 5.14
N ARG A 119 6.97 9.36 5.79
CA ARG A 119 8.16 9.91 5.11
C ARG A 119 8.98 8.82 4.43
N ALA A 120 9.20 7.68 5.09
CA ALA A 120 9.91 6.54 4.50
C ALA A 120 9.15 5.96 3.29
N LEU A 121 7.82 5.86 3.38
CA LEU A 121 6.96 5.43 2.26
C LEU A 121 7.07 6.40 1.08
N ASP A 122 7.11 7.71 1.33
CA ASP A 122 7.24 8.73 0.27
C ASP A 122 8.59 8.67 -0.43
N ILE A 123 9.68 8.49 0.32
CA ILE A 123 11.03 8.30 -0.24
C ILE A 123 11.07 7.02 -1.08
N PHE A 124 10.56 5.91 -0.54
CA PHE A 124 10.49 4.65 -1.27
C PHE A 124 9.68 4.79 -2.56
N ARG A 125 8.49 5.40 -2.50
CA ARG A 125 7.64 5.60 -3.68
C ARG A 125 8.33 6.41 -4.76
N GLN A 126 9.05 7.47 -4.39
CA GLN A 126 9.82 8.28 -5.33
C GLN A 126 10.93 7.45 -5.98
N GLY A 127 11.74 6.74 -5.19
CA GLY A 127 12.77 5.85 -5.72
C GLY A 127 12.22 4.73 -6.59
N TRP A 128 11.10 4.12 -6.17
CA TRP A 128 10.41 3.04 -6.88
C TRP A 128 9.87 3.50 -8.25
N ASN A 129 9.36 4.73 -8.32
CA ASN A 129 8.83 5.27 -9.57
C ASN A 129 9.92 5.74 -10.54
N LEU A 130 11.10 6.09 -10.03
CA LEU A 130 12.25 6.51 -10.82
C LEU A 130 13.11 5.33 -11.28
N HIS A 131 13.03 4.17 -10.61
CA HIS A 131 13.77 3.00 -11.06
C HIS A 131 13.26 2.54 -12.43
N ARG A 132 14.17 2.05 -13.28
CA ARG A 132 13.78 1.27 -14.45
C ARG A 132 13.32 -0.10 -13.96
N LEU A 133 12.06 -0.45 -14.17
CA LEU A 133 11.65 -1.84 -14.10
C LEU A 133 12.43 -2.54 -15.21
N SER A 134 13.41 -3.39 -14.86
CA SER A 134 14.03 -4.29 -15.83
C SER A 134 12.92 -5.13 -16.44
N GLY A 135 12.41 -4.70 -17.59
CA GLY A 135 11.54 -5.51 -18.40
C GLY A 135 12.35 -6.67 -18.95
N GLU A 136 11.73 -7.85 -19.03
CA GLU A 136 12.15 -8.91 -19.94
C GLU A 136 12.16 -8.36 -21.37
N ARG A 137 13.25 -7.71 -21.78
CA ARG A 137 13.64 -7.54 -23.18
C ARG A 137 14.80 -8.50 -23.42
N GLY A 138 14.44 -9.76 -23.60
CA GLY A 138 15.36 -10.85 -23.89
C GLY A 138 14.71 -11.90 -24.78
N ARG A 139 14.05 -11.46 -25.85
CA ARG A 139 13.75 -12.32 -27.02
C ARG A 139 13.51 -11.44 -28.25
N THR A 140 14.59 -10.88 -28.77
CA THR A 140 14.67 -10.59 -30.21
C THR A 140 14.70 -11.94 -30.91
N ARG A 141 13.59 -12.27 -31.57
CA ARG A 141 13.52 -13.37 -32.52
C ARG A 141 13.98 -12.78 -33.86
N THR A 142 15.22 -13.07 -34.24
CA THR A 142 15.65 -13.07 -35.64
C THR A 142 15.41 -14.46 -36.19
#